data_AF-A0A9W8MWI8-F1
#
_entry.id   AF-A0A9W8MWI8-F1
#
_cell.length_a   1.000
_cell.length_b   1.000
_cell.length_c   1.000
_cell.angle_alpha   90.00
_cell.angle_beta   90.00
_cell.angle_gamma   90.00
#
_symmetry.space_group_name_H-M   'P 1'
#
loop_
_entity.id
_entity.type
_entity.pdbx_description
1 polymer ?
#
loop_
_entity_poly.entity_id
_entity_poly.type
_entity_poly.pdbx_seq_one_letter_code
_entity_poly.pdbx_strand_id
1 'polypeptide(L)'
;MKHHPYFRSLLSSDSERLAYAARVLTEGGLQSVPKLNFPGGALLGCAAGFINIAKIKGTHNAMKSGMLAAEEAYKAVHPESESSSGAADMSGYDRALHDSWVHSDLYEVRNLRPSFQTPLGLWGGIAYSGIDSLFLKGRVPWTFKHHLPPNPTNGSDNTLSLDSASTEPASKHKPIDYPPFEPPLSTDLLTSVALTGTNHAEDQPVHLRVVKTRTYLNQVNSKSGNLAVGAGLGAVQSQVEVEVEEDAEEVAKKRKEEVEQEKELRKKHVQVNVGEFAGLLGRACPAGVYEYVPEEGGAGVETEGWNGHKLVINSQNCIHCKLCDIKVPTQDITWTVPEGGGGPKYSIT
;
A
#
# COMPACT_ATOMS: atom_id res chain seq x y z
N MET A 1 -13.22 -18.78 -4.97
CA MET A 1 -13.23 -19.18 -3.55
C MET A 1 -14.64 -19.53 -3.06
N LYS A 2 -15.56 -18.57 -2.88
CA LYS A 2 -16.92 -18.82 -2.31
C LYS A 2 -17.75 -19.88 -3.05
N HIS A 3 -17.50 -20.04 -4.34
CA HIS A 3 -18.10 -21.07 -5.20
C HIS A 3 -17.63 -22.51 -4.95
N HIS A 4 -16.55 -22.71 -4.19
CA HIS A 4 -16.09 -24.06 -3.88
C HIS A 4 -17.17 -24.82 -3.09
N PRO A 5 -17.43 -26.12 -3.36
CA PRO A 5 -18.55 -26.86 -2.78
C PRO A 5 -18.66 -26.74 -1.25
N TYR A 6 -17.51 -26.79 -0.56
CA TYR A 6 -17.43 -26.58 0.88
C TYR A 6 -18.02 -25.23 1.32
N PHE A 7 -17.56 -24.11 0.75
CA PHE A 7 -18.06 -22.77 1.13
C PHE A 7 -19.49 -22.53 0.67
N ARG A 8 -19.86 -23.06 -0.50
CA ARG A 8 -21.23 -22.97 -1.03
C ARG A 8 -22.24 -23.64 -0.09
N SER A 9 -21.86 -24.76 0.55
CA SER A 9 -22.72 -25.42 1.53
C SER A 9 -22.90 -24.62 2.83
N LEU A 10 -21.91 -23.81 3.20
CA LEU A 10 -21.96 -22.96 4.41
C LEU A 10 -22.69 -21.64 4.16
N LEU A 11 -22.49 -21.05 2.99
CA LEU A 11 -23.10 -19.79 2.54
C LEU A 11 -24.42 -20.06 1.81
N SER A 12 -25.34 -20.77 2.50
CA SER A 12 -26.67 -21.17 2.01
C SER A 12 -27.44 -20.03 1.33
N SER A 13 -28.52 -20.34 0.61
CA SER A 13 -29.36 -19.34 -0.09
C SER A 13 -29.87 -18.21 0.80
N ASP A 14 -30.01 -18.46 2.09
CA ASP A 14 -30.59 -17.52 3.06
C ASP A 14 -29.51 -16.66 3.73
N SER A 15 -28.25 -16.82 3.34
CA SER A 15 -27.12 -16.04 3.87
C SER A 15 -27.03 -14.68 3.19
N GLU A 16 -26.95 -13.63 4.00
CA GLU A 16 -26.79 -12.25 3.54
C GLU A 16 -25.38 -11.73 3.78
N ARG A 17 -24.85 -10.98 2.81
CA ARG A 17 -23.56 -10.31 2.94
C ARG A 17 -23.79 -8.91 3.52
N LEU A 18 -23.44 -8.73 4.79
CA LEU A 18 -23.65 -7.46 5.52
C LEU A 18 -22.56 -6.42 5.29
N ALA A 19 -21.31 -6.86 5.11
CA ALA A 19 -20.16 -5.95 5.03
C ALA A 19 -19.12 -6.43 4.01
N TYR A 20 -18.31 -5.48 3.53
CA TYR A 20 -17.13 -5.75 2.72
C TYR A 20 -15.98 -4.85 3.17
N ALA A 21 -14.77 -5.38 3.15
CA ALA A 21 -13.56 -4.66 3.49
C ALA A 21 -12.36 -5.27 2.76
N ALA A 22 -11.33 -4.46 2.54
CA ALA A 22 -10.03 -4.95 2.13
C ALA A 22 -8.92 -4.11 2.76
N ARG A 23 -7.81 -4.78 3.09
CA ARG A 23 -6.62 -4.17 3.64
C ARG A 23 -5.40 -4.98 3.22
N VAL A 24 -4.29 -4.31 2.96
CA VAL A 24 -3.00 -4.99 2.91
C VAL A 24 -2.57 -5.39 4.31
N LEU A 25 -1.82 -6.48 4.39
CA LEU A 25 -1.20 -6.99 5.61
C LEU A 25 0.29 -7.22 5.35
N THR A 26 1.13 -7.02 6.36
CA THR A 26 2.57 -7.18 6.20
C THR A 26 2.96 -8.66 6.27
N GLU A 27 3.68 -9.14 5.27
CA GLU A 27 4.20 -10.51 5.21
C GLU A 27 5.73 -10.60 5.13
N GLY A 28 6.43 -9.50 5.38
CA GLY A 28 7.90 -9.48 5.46
C GLY A 28 8.47 -10.13 6.73
N GLY A 29 7.71 -10.19 7.82
CA GLY A 29 8.18 -10.76 9.08
C GLY A 29 9.41 -10.04 9.65
N LEU A 30 10.19 -10.76 10.48
CA LEU A 30 11.33 -10.19 11.20
C LEU A 30 12.39 -9.58 10.27
N GLN A 31 12.61 -10.16 9.09
CA GLN A 31 13.62 -9.71 8.12
C GLN A 31 13.30 -8.35 7.50
N SER A 32 12.06 -7.89 7.59
CA SER A 32 11.60 -6.62 7.03
C SER A 32 11.32 -5.56 8.10
N VAL A 33 11.64 -5.84 9.37
CA VAL A 33 11.50 -4.86 10.45
C VAL A 33 12.55 -3.76 10.25
N PRO A 34 12.14 -2.49 10.09
CA PRO A 34 13.07 -1.38 9.92
C PRO A 34 13.66 -0.93 11.25
N LYS A 35 14.54 0.06 11.23
CA LYS A 35 14.91 0.80 12.44
C LYS A 35 13.65 1.39 13.08
N LEU A 36 13.49 1.14 14.37
CA LEU A 36 12.23 1.41 15.08
C LEU A 36 12.15 2.79 15.74
N ASN A 37 13.26 3.51 15.87
CA ASN A 37 13.32 4.84 16.47
C ASN A 37 13.94 5.85 15.52
N PHE A 38 13.55 7.10 15.70
CA PHE A 38 14.12 8.28 15.07
C PHE A 38 14.00 9.47 16.04
N PRO A 39 14.74 10.58 15.83
CA PRO A 39 14.64 11.73 16.72
C PRO A 39 13.19 12.21 16.86
N GLY A 40 12.63 12.12 18.08
CA GLY A 40 11.28 12.56 18.38
C GLY A 40 10.17 11.55 18.09
N GLY A 41 10.48 10.30 17.73
CA GLY A 41 9.44 9.29 17.50
C GLY A 41 9.90 7.85 17.35
N ALA A 42 8.92 6.96 17.21
CA ALA A 42 9.12 5.53 17.04
C ALA A 42 8.06 4.90 16.12
N LEU A 43 8.41 3.78 15.48
CA LEU A 43 7.52 2.96 14.65
C LEU A 43 7.03 1.75 15.47
N LEU A 44 5.72 1.53 15.46
CA LEU A 44 5.07 0.46 16.23
C LEU A 44 4.00 -0.27 15.42
N GLY A 45 3.57 -1.42 15.92
CA GLY A 45 2.53 -2.26 15.32
C GLY A 45 2.81 -2.69 13.88
N CYS A 46 1.75 -2.80 13.08
CA CYS A 46 1.87 -3.25 11.70
C CYS A 46 2.61 -2.25 10.80
N ALA A 47 2.74 -0.98 11.20
CA ALA A 47 3.57 -0.01 10.48
C ALA A 47 5.06 -0.37 10.55
N ALA A 48 5.50 -0.99 11.64
CA ALA A 48 6.84 -1.56 11.80
C ALA A 48 6.95 -3.02 11.32
N GLY A 49 5.84 -3.64 10.90
CA GLY A 49 5.82 -5.00 10.35
C GLY A 49 5.61 -6.14 11.36
N PHE A 50 5.07 -5.88 12.55
CA PHE A 50 4.93 -6.89 13.61
C PHE A 50 3.72 -7.83 13.44
N ILE A 51 3.66 -8.56 12.32
CA ILE A 51 2.64 -9.58 12.07
C ILE A 51 3.27 -10.97 12.05
N ASN A 52 2.71 -11.88 12.85
CA ASN A 52 2.98 -13.29 12.74
C ASN A 52 2.13 -13.89 11.62
N ILE A 53 2.77 -14.15 10.48
CA ILE A 53 2.09 -14.58 9.24
C ILE A 53 1.51 -15.98 9.37
N ALA A 54 2.22 -16.90 10.02
CA ALA A 54 1.74 -18.28 10.17
C ALA A 54 0.50 -18.39 11.05
N LYS A 55 0.37 -17.50 12.03
CA LYS A 55 -0.83 -17.40 12.87
C LYS A 55 -1.88 -16.45 12.29
N ILE A 56 -1.53 -15.65 11.28
CA ILE A 56 -2.33 -14.52 10.76
C ILE A 56 -2.73 -13.58 11.92
N LYS A 57 -1.78 -13.23 12.77
CA LYS A 57 -2.02 -12.41 13.98
C LYS A 57 -0.99 -11.30 14.10
N GLY A 58 -1.46 -10.06 14.17
CA GLY A 58 -0.64 -8.87 14.43
C GLY A 58 -1.13 -8.01 15.60
N THR A 59 -2.39 -8.14 15.99
CA THR A 59 -3.02 -7.26 17.00
C THR A 59 -2.32 -7.31 18.34
N HIS A 60 -1.99 -8.51 18.84
CA HIS A 60 -1.30 -8.70 20.13
C HIS A 60 0.12 -8.13 20.11
N ASN A 61 0.86 -8.35 19.01
CA ASN A 61 2.19 -7.77 18.80
C ASN A 61 2.13 -6.25 18.71
N ALA A 62 1.12 -5.71 18.02
CA ALA A 62 0.91 -4.27 17.93
C ALA A 62 0.60 -3.64 19.29
N MET A 63 -0.31 -4.23 20.06
CA MET A 63 -0.61 -3.79 21.42
C MET A 63 0.64 -3.80 22.31
N LYS A 64 1.41 -4.90 22.30
CA LYS A 64 2.62 -4.99 23.13
C LYS A 64 3.69 -3.98 22.70
N SER A 65 3.90 -3.80 21.40
CA SER A 65 4.84 -2.78 20.90
C SER A 65 4.44 -1.37 21.33
N GLY A 66 3.13 -1.06 21.34
CA GLY A 66 2.62 0.23 21.84
C GLY A 66 2.86 0.42 23.34
N MET A 67 2.67 -0.62 24.15
CA MET A 67 2.96 -0.57 25.59
C MET A 67 4.45 -0.30 25.85
N LEU A 68 5.35 -1.03 25.18
CA LEU A 68 6.80 -0.84 25.33
C LEU A 68 7.24 0.55 24.86
N ALA A 69 6.70 1.03 23.74
CA ALA A 69 6.98 2.38 23.26
C ALA A 69 6.51 3.45 24.26
N ALA A 70 5.34 3.26 24.89
CA ALA A 70 4.82 4.18 25.90
C ALA A 70 5.68 4.20 27.17
N GLU A 71 6.12 3.04 27.65
CA GLU A 71 7.03 2.93 28.81
C GLU A 71 8.36 3.67 28.57
N GLU A 72 8.95 3.51 27.39
CA GLU A 72 10.20 4.17 27.03
C GLU A 72 10.02 5.66 26.73
N ALA A 73 8.91 6.05 26.08
CA ALA A 73 8.57 7.44 25.88
C ALA A 73 8.40 8.16 27.21
N TYR A 74 7.74 7.53 28.19
CA TYR A 74 7.58 8.10 29.53
C TYR A 74 8.94 8.35 30.18
N LYS A 75 9.87 7.38 30.14
CA LYS A 75 11.24 7.54 30.68
C LYS A 75 12.00 8.68 29.99
N ALA A 76 11.82 8.82 28.68
CA ALA A 76 12.53 9.83 27.88
C ALA A 76 12.03 11.27 28.10
N VAL A 77 10.81 11.47 28.61
CA VAL A 77 10.22 12.81 28.82
C VAL A 77 9.97 13.15 30.28
N HIS A 78 10.22 12.22 31.21
CA HIS A 78 9.95 12.44 32.64
C HIS A 78 10.88 13.53 33.22
N PRO A 79 10.44 14.37 34.18
CA PRO A 79 11.22 15.52 34.68
C PRO A 79 12.59 15.20 35.28
N GLU A 80 12.81 13.95 35.70
CA GLU A 80 14.11 13.48 36.22
C GLU A 80 15.10 13.09 35.11
N SER A 81 14.65 13.00 33.85
CA SER A 81 15.54 12.85 32.70
C SER A 81 16.19 14.20 32.38
N GLU A 82 17.50 14.22 32.13
CA GLU A 82 18.22 15.46 31.80
C GLU A 82 17.54 16.14 30.62
N SER A 83 16.87 17.27 30.88
CA SER A 83 16.06 17.99 29.91
C SER A 83 16.96 18.67 28.89
N SER A 84 17.38 17.92 27.87
CA SER A 84 17.93 18.51 26.66
C SER A 84 16.78 19.13 25.86
N SER A 85 16.95 20.34 25.33
CA SER A 85 15.97 21.02 24.46
C SER A 85 15.79 20.36 23.09
N GLY A 86 16.30 19.13 22.92
CA GLY A 86 16.29 18.36 21.69
C GLY A 86 15.15 17.36 21.60
N ALA A 87 15.06 16.69 20.46
CA ALA A 87 14.08 15.62 20.24
C ALA A 87 14.35 14.44 21.20
N ALA A 88 13.28 13.89 21.80
CA ALA A 88 13.38 12.78 22.74
C ALA A 88 14.05 11.55 22.10
N ASP A 89 14.97 10.90 22.83
CA ASP A 89 15.62 9.67 22.41
C ASP A 89 14.75 8.45 22.72
N MET A 90 14.33 7.76 21.67
CA MET A 90 13.53 6.53 21.74
C MET A 90 14.37 5.25 21.53
N SER A 91 15.70 5.32 21.66
CA SER A 91 16.59 4.18 21.49
C SER A 91 16.29 3.01 22.44
N GLY A 92 15.80 3.30 23.65
CA GLY A 92 15.38 2.29 24.63
C GLY A 92 14.28 1.36 24.15
N TYR A 93 13.35 1.86 23.32
CA TYR A 93 12.25 1.06 22.76
C TYR A 93 12.74 -0.06 21.85
N ASP A 94 13.79 0.18 21.07
CA ASP A 94 14.35 -0.84 20.19
C ASP A 94 14.88 -2.03 21.00
N ARG A 95 15.63 -1.77 22.08
CA ARG A 95 16.10 -2.82 22.99
C ARG A 95 14.95 -3.54 23.67
N ALA A 96 14.00 -2.78 24.23
CA ALA A 96 12.84 -3.33 24.92
C ALA A 96 12.00 -4.26 24.03
N LEU A 97 11.87 -3.95 22.73
CA LEU A 97 11.18 -4.81 21.78
C LEU A 97 11.99 -6.08 21.48
N HIS A 98 13.29 -5.99 21.23
CA HIS A 98 14.15 -7.14 20.97
C HIS A 98 14.20 -8.13 22.15
N ASP A 99 14.15 -7.61 23.38
CA ASP A 99 14.10 -8.41 24.60
C ASP A 99 12.70 -8.98 24.90
N SER A 100 11.66 -8.49 24.19
CA SER A 100 10.29 -8.91 24.42
C SER A 100 9.93 -10.22 23.70
N TRP A 101 8.81 -10.79 24.12
CA TRP A 101 8.22 -11.94 23.45
C TRP A 101 7.74 -11.63 22.02
N VAL A 102 7.56 -10.36 21.63
CA VAL A 102 7.20 -9.98 20.25
C VAL A 102 8.31 -10.39 19.29
N HIS A 103 9.56 -10.06 19.62
CA HIS A 103 10.71 -10.48 18.82
C HIS A 103 10.81 -12.01 18.75
N SER A 104 10.61 -12.70 19.88
CA SER A 104 10.61 -14.16 19.93
C SER A 104 9.50 -14.78 19.05
N ASP A 105 8.28 -14.24 19.07
CA ASP A 105 7.14 -14.71 18.26
C ASP A 105 7.39 -14.53 16.75
N LEU A 106 8.03 -13.44 16.34
CA LEU A 106 8.41 -13.20 14.95
C LEU A 106 9.62 -14.03 14.52
N TYR A 107 10.59 -14.22 15.41
CA TYR A 107 11.80 -15.01 15.16
C TYR A 107 11.47 -16.48 14.92
N GLU A 108 10.54 -17.05 15.68
CA GLU A 108 10.08 -18.44 15.53
C GLU A 108 9.55 -18.73 14.11
N VAL A 109 8.88 -17.77 13.50
CA VAL A 109 8.19 -17.95 12.20
C VAL A 109 8.93 -17.31 11.01
N ARG A 110 10.13 -16.76 11.24
CA ARG A 110 10.84 -15.92 10.27
C ARG A 110 11.08 -16.58 8.92
N ASN A 111 11.27 -17.91 8.89
CA ASN A 111 11.60 -18.63 7.67
C ASN A 111 10.37 -19.15 6.91
N LEU A 112 9.17 -19.06 7.48
CA LEU A 112 7.98 -19.67 6.90
C LEU A 112 7.60 -19.01 5.57
N ARG A 113 7.38 -17.70 5.52
CA ARG A 113 7.00 -17.00 4.28
C ARG A 113 8.09 -17.09 3.18
N PRO A 114 9.38 -16.84 3.46
CA PRO A 114 10.44 -16.99 2.46
C PRO A 114 10.63 -18.43 1.95
N SER A 115 10.24 -19.46 2.72
CA SER A 115 10.41 -20.85 2.28
C SER A 115 9.62 -21.18 0.99
N PHE A 116 8.51 -20.47 0.75
CA PHE A 116 7.70 -20.58 -0.47
C PHE A 116 8.35 -19.93 -1.70
N GLN A 117 9.38 -19.11 -1.51
CA GLN A 117 10.13 -18.43 -2.58
C GLN A 117 11.41 -19.20 -2.97
N THR A 118 11.64 -20.36 -2.35
CA THR A 118 12.74 -21.25 -2.75
C THR A 118 12.42 -21.94 -4.09
N PRO A 119 13.42 -22.53 -4.78
CA PRO A 119 13.19 -23.29 -6.02
C PRO A 119 12.18 -24.45 -5.89
N LEU A 120 11.88 -24.88 -4.66
CA LEU A 120 10.90 -25.93 -4.37
C LEU A 120 9.44 -25.40 -4.33
N GLY A 121 9.26 -24.08 -4.45
CA GLY A 121 7.98 -23.41 -4.59
C GLY A 121 6.98 -23.73 -3.48
N LEU A 122 5.71 -23.90 -3.88
CA LEU A 122 4.59 -24.16 -2.96
C LEU A 122 4.81 -25.40 -2.09
N TRP A 123 5.20 -26.52 -2.70
CA TRP A 123 5.37 -27.79 -1.99
C TRP A 123 6.55 -27.79 -1.03
N GLY A 124 7.67 -27.16 -1.44
CA GLY A 124 8.80 -26.94 -0.55
C GLY A 124 8.46 -26.06 0.64
N GLY A 125 7.72 -24.97 0.39
CA GLY A 125 7.24 -24.09 1.45
C GLY A 125 6.33 -24.81 2.45
N ILE A 126 5.41 -25.64 1.98
CA ILE A 126 4.54 -26.48 2.84
C ILE A 126 5.38 -27.46 3.67
N ALA A 127 6.27 -28.21 3.03
CA ALA A 127 7.11 -29.21 3.71
C ALA A 127 8.02 -28.56 4.76
N TYR A 128 8.71 -27.48 4.40
CA TYR A 128 9.54 -26.72 5.32
C TYR A 128 8.73 -26.15 6.47
N SER A 129 7.57 -25.55 6.18
CA SER A 129 6.71 -24.98 7.22
C SER A 129 6.21 -26.03 8.21
N GLY A 130 5.88 -27.24 7.73
CA GLY A 130 5.52 -28.37 8.58
C GLY A 130 6.67 -28.81 9.48
N ILE A 131 7.87 -29.01 8.91
CA ILE A 131 9.06 -29.43 9.68
C ILE A 131 9.45 -28.37 10.71
N ASP A 132 9.57 -27.11 10.28
CA ASP A 132 10.02 -26.02 11.11
C ASP A 132 9.01 -25.72 12.22
N SER A 133 7.72 -25.61 11.91
CA SER A 133 6.70 -25.27 12.93
C SER A 133 6.43 -26.39 13.91
N LEU A 134 6.47 -27.66 13.48
CA LEU A 134 6.12 -28.80 14.35
C LEU A 134 7.31 -29.32 15.17
N PHE A 135 8.51 -29.32 14.60
CA PHE A 135 9.67 -29.97 15.22
C PHE A 135 10.76 -29.00 15.65
N LEU A 136 11.16 -28.07 14.78
CA LEU A 136 12.32 -27.21 15.04
C LEU A 136 11.96 -25.93 15.79
N LYS A 137 10.70 -25.48 15.71
CA LYS A 137 10.16 -24.24 16.28
C LYS A 137 11.05 -23.03 15.98
N GLY A 138 11.50 -22.90 14.73
CA GLY A 138 12.37 -21.82 14.29
C GLY A 138 13.79 -21.84 14.87
N ARG A 139 14.20 -22.88 15.62
CA ARG A 139 15.53 -23.03 16.23
C ARG A 139 16.58 -23.52 15.24
N VAL A 140 16.53 -22.99 14.02
CA VAL A 140 17.49 -23.25 12.96
C VAL A 140 18.56 -22.17 12.94
N PRO A 141 19.84 -22.50 12.65
CA PRO A 141 20.94 -21.54 12.63
C PRO A 141 21.01 -20.69 11.36
N TRP A 142 19.91 -20.58 10.60
CA TRP A 142 19.83 -19.79 9.37
C TRP A 142 18.56 -18.94 9.32
N THR A 143 18.60 -17.91 8.47
CA THR A 143 17.45 -17.07 8.15
C THR A 143 17.37 -16.89 6.64
N PHE A 144 16.27 -17.30 6.04
CA PHE A 144 15.99 -17.04 4.63
C PHE A 144 15.71 -15.56 4.40
N LYS A 145 16.11 -15.05 3.25
CA LYS A 145 15.74 -13.71 2.80
C LYS A 145 14.56 -13.79 1.84
N HIS A 146 13.78 -12.71 1.79
CA HIS A 146 12.83 -12.53 0.69
C HIS A 146 13.61 -12.33 -0.60
N HIS A 147 13.33 -13.16 -1.60
CA HIS A 147 13.96 -13.06 -2.92
C HIS A 147 12.86 -13.01 -3.97
N LEU A 148 13.05 -12.16 -4.97
CA LEU A 148 12.33 -12.29 -6.22
C LEU A 148 13.10 -13.21 -7.18
N PRO A 149 12.40 -13.95 -8.05
CA PRO A 149 13.05 -14.49 -9.23
C PRO A 149 13.61 -13.32 -10.07
N PRO A 150 14.79 -13.48 -10.70
CA PRO A 150 15.37 -12.42 -11.52
C PRO A 150 14.45 -12.07 -12.69
N ASN A 151 14.04 -10.80 -12.78
CA ASN A 151 13.28 -10.26 -13.91
C ASN A 151 14.24 -9.49 -14.85
N PRO A 152 14.24 -9.74 -16.18
CA PRO A 152 15.10 -9.05 -17.14
C PRO A 152 14.95 -7.52 -17.20
N THR A 153 13.91 -6.95 -16.59
CA THR A 153 13.73 -5.48 -16.50
C THR A 153 14.46 -4.85 -15.32
N ASN A 154 14.95 -5.65 -14.37
CA ASN A 154 15.67 -5.14 -13.21
C ASN A 154 17.15 -5.05 -13.58
N GLY A 155 17.55 -3.85 -14.03
CA GLY A 155 18.94 -3.42 -13.89
C GLY A 155 19.40 -3.52 -12.43
N SER A 156 20.67 -3.23 -12.17
CA SER A 156 21.39 -3.37 -10.89
C SER A 156 20.87 -2.55 -9.69
N ASP A 157 19.55 -2.47 -9.52
CA ASP A 157 18.86 -1.73 -8.49
C ASP A 157 18.48 -2.67 -7.33
N ASN A 158 18.66 -2.21 -6.10
CA ASN A 158 18.48 -2.99 -4.86
C ASN A 158 16.99 -3.24 -4.53
N THR A 159 16.09 -3.15 -5.52
CA THR A 159 14.62 -3.30 -5.43
C THR A 159 14.16 -4.75 -5.60
N LEU A 160 15.10 -5.69 -5.67
CA LEU A 160 14.93 -7.14 -5.85
C LEU A 160 14.05 -7.87 -4.82
N SER A 161 13.46 -7.19 -3.84
CA SER A 161 12.55 -7.76 -2.85
C SER A 161 11.19 -7.06 -2.75
N LEU A 162 10.88 -6.10 -3.64
CA LEU A 162 9.60 -5.40 -3.64
C LEU A 162 8.49 -6.20 -4.34
N ASP A 163 7.29 -6.21 -3.77
CA ASP A 163 6.14 -6.90 -4.38
C ASP A 163 5.79 -6.36 -5.77
N SER A 164 5.97 -5.06 -6.01
CA SER A 164 5.76 -4.41 -7.31
C SER A 164 6.60 -5.05 -8.42
N ALA A 165 7.87 -5.36 -8.14
CA ALA A 165 8.81 -5.98 -9.07
C ALA A 165 8.49 -7.46 -9.36
N SER A 166 7.59 -8.09 -8.60
CA SER A 166 7.11 -9.47 -8.88
C SER A 166 6.12 -9.54 -10.04
N THR A 167 5.62 -8.41 -10.53
CA THR A 167 4.62 -8.39 -11.59
C THR A 167 5.31 -8.57 -12.93
N GLU A 168 4.97 -9.64 -13.66
CA GLU A 168 5.50 -9.86 -15.00
C GLU A 168 4.65 -9.15 -16.07
N PRO A 169 5.24 -8.87 -17.26
CA PRO A 169 4.48 -8.35 -18.39
C PRO A 169 3.32 -9.26 -18.76
N ALA A 170 2.17 -8.65 -19.09
CA ALA A 170 0.94 -9.35 -19.44
C ALA A 170 1.12 -10.31 -20.63
N SER A 171 2.06 -10.02 -21.54
CA SER A 171 2.41 -10.87 -22.68
C SER A 171 2.94 -12.27 -22.29
N LYS A 172 3.42 -12.45 -21.06
CA LYS A 172 3.87 -13.75 -20.53
C LYS A 172 2.75 -14.59 -19.92
N HIS A 173 1.53 -14.07 -19.86
CA HIS A 173 0.42 -14.70 -19.15
C HIS A 173 -0.84 -14.78 -20.01
N LYS A 174 -1.66 -15.78 -19.72
CA LYS A 174 -3.01 -15.88 -20.29
C LYS A 174 -3.99 -15.13 -19.39
N PRO A 175 -4.89 -14.29 -19.94
CA PRO A 175 -5.97 -13.68 -19.17
C PRO A 175 -6.79 -14.75 -18.42
N ILE A 176 -7.06 -14.49 -17.15
CA ILE A 176 -7.93 -15.34 -16.32
C ILE A 176 -9.38 -15.00 -16.65
N ASP A 177 -10.14 -16.01 -17.04
CA ASP A 177 -11.59 -15.90 -17.24
C ASP A 177 -12.29 -16.15 -15.90
N TYR A 178 -12.88 -15.09 -15.33
CA TYR A 178 -13.62 -15.18 -14.07
C TYR A 178 -15.09 -15.50 -14.36
N PRO A 179 -15.70 -16.44 -13.62
CA PRO A 179 -17.10 -16.78 -13.83
C PRO A 179 -18.01 -15.58 -13.56
N PRO A 180 -19.18 -15.52 -14.22
CA PRO A 180 -20.20 -14.52 -13.91
C PRO A 180 -20.59 -14.51 -12.42
N PHE A 181 -21.13 -13.38 -11.97
CA PHE A 181 -21.59 -13.25 -10.60
C PHE A 181 -22.83 -14.12 -10.34
N GLU A 182 -22.89 -14.73 -9.15
CA GLU A 182 -24.01 -15.55 -8.69
C GLU A 182 -24.39 -15.12 -7.27
N PRO A 183 -25.38 -14.23 -7.10
CA PRO A 183 -25.88 -13.87 -5.78
C PRO A 183 -26.47 -15.10 -5.06
N PRO A 184 -26.29 -15.26 -3.73
CA PRO A 184 -25.57 -14.35 -2.80
C PRO A 184 -24.05 -14.59 -2.75
N LEU A 185 -23.54 -15.60 -3.45
CA LEU A 185 -22.13 -16.04 -3.35
C LEU A 185 -21.15 -15.05 -3.98
N SER A 186 -21.49 -14.39 -5.08
CA SER A 186 -20.66 -13.36 -5.71
C SER A 186 -21.52 -12.24 -6.31
N THR A 187 -20.94 -11.05 -6.38
CA THR A 187 -21.55 -9.83 -6.93
C THR A 187 -20.45 -8.96 -7.48
N ASP A 188 -20.83 -7.90 -8.20
CA ASP A 188 -19.91 -6.90 -8.72
C ASP A 188 -19.20 -6.09 -7.62
N LEU A 189 -18.18 -5.36 -8.04
CA LEU A 189 -17.31 -4.60 -7.15
C LEU A 189 -18.03 -3.39 -6.54
N LEU A 190 -18.88 -2.68 -7.29
CA LEU A 190 -19.55 -1.47 -6.81
C LEU A 190 -20.56 -1.81 -5.70
N THR A 191 -21.33 -2.88 -5.87
CA THR A 191 -22.19 -3.43 -4.81
C THR A 191 -21.37 -3.83 -3.57
N SER A 192 -20.13 -4.27 -3.75
CA SER A 192 -19.21 -4.54 -2.64
C SER A 192 -18.72 -3.26 -1.96
N VAL A 193 -18.33 -2.24 -2.73
CA VAL A 193 -17.89 -0.94 -2.21
C VAL A 193 -18.99 -0.25 -1.41
N ALA A 194 -20.25 -0.35 -1.84
CA ALA A 194 -21.39 0.19 -1.09
C ALA A 194 -21.46 -0.36 0.35
N LEU A 195 -21.15 -1.64 0.56
CA LEU A 195 -21.13 -2.28 1.88
C LEU A 195 -19.93 -1.90 2.76
N THR A 196 -18.99 -1.10 2.25
CA THR A 196 -17.90 -0.52 3.07
C THR A 196 -18.33 0.78 3.74
N GLY A 197 -19.42 1.39 3.27
CA GLY A 197 -19.85 2.74 3.64
C GLY A 197 -18.84 3.85 3.30
N THR A 198 -17.81 3.55 2.50
CA THR A 198 -16.74 4.51 2.20
C THR A 198 -17.28 5.73 1.44
N ASN A 199 -16.80 6.90 1.80
CA ASN A 199 -17.09 8.15 1.11
C ASN A 199 -16.01 9.19 1.40
N HIS A 200 -15.93 10.19 0.52
CA HIS A 200 -15.06 11.35 0.63
C HIS A 200 -15.83 12.57 0.11
N ALA A 201 -15.51 13.76 0.60
CA ALA A 201 -15.96 15.00 -0.03
C ALA A 201 -15.42 15.07 -1.47
N GLU A 202 -16.26 15.44 -2.43
CA GLU A 202 -15.92 15.45 -3.86
C GLU A 202 -14.99 16.61 -4.24
N ASP A 203 -14.99 17.69 -3.46
CA ASP A 203 -14.24 18.93 -3.67
C ASP A 203 -12.87 18.95 -2.98
N GLN A 204 -12.42 17.83 -2.42
CA GLN A 204 -11.10 17.73 -1.80
C GLN A 204 -10.02 17.26 -2.79
N PRO A 205 -8.73 17.58 -2.54
CA PRO A 205 -7.63 17.07 -3.35
C PRO A 205 -7.55 15.54 -3.33
N VAL A 206 -7.31 14.93 -4.50
CA VAL A 206 -7.16 13.47 -4.58
C VAL A 206 -5.91 13.02 -3.81
N HIS A 207 -6.13 12.12 -2.87
CA HIS A 207 -5.12 11.57 -1.99
C HIS A 207 -4.32 10.39 -2.60
N LEU A 208 -4.53 10.13 -3.90
CA LEU A 208 -3.88 9.08 -4.68
C LEU A 208 -3.13 9.70 -5.84
N ARG A 209 -1.82 9.86 -5.68
CA ARG A 209 -1.03 10.72 -6.56
C ARG A 209 -0.16 9.94 -7.51
N VAL A 210 -0.12 10.31 -8.79
CA VAL A 210 0.76 9.69 -9.80
C VAL A 210 2.17 10.29 -9.71
N VAL A 211 2.88 9.95 -8.64
CA VAL A 211 4.25 10.39 -8.35
C VAL A 211 4.96 9.33 -7.52
N LYS A 212 6.27 9.20 -7.68
CA LYS A 212 7.09 8.33 -6.81
C LYS A 212 7.18 8.91 -5.40
N THR A 213 7.06 8.06 -4.39
CA THR A 213 7.08 8.47 -2.96
C THR A 213 8.33 9.26 -2.60
N ARG A 214 9.52 8.86 -3.08
CA ARG A 214 10.77 9.59 -2.84
C ARG A 214 10.75 11.01 -3.43
N THR A 215 10.22 11.14 -4.66
CA THR A 215 10.07 12.44 -5.31
C THR A 215 9.09 13.31 -4.54
N TYR A 216 7.98 12.73 -4.10
CA TYR A 216 6.99 13.41 -3.28
C TYR A 216 7.56 13.92 -1.94
N LEU A 217 8.30 13.08 -1.21
CA LEU A 217 8.93 13.49 0.06
C LEU A 217 9.93 14.64 -0.14
N ASN A 218 10.72 14.61 -1.22
CA ASN A 218 11.62 15.71 -1.54
C ASN A 218 10.85 17.02 -1.83
N GLN A 219 9.69 16.93 -2.50
CA GLN A 219 8.84 18.09 -2.76
C GLN A 219 8.26 18.67 -1.46
N VAL A 220 7.78 17.81 -0.54
CA VAL A 220 7.26 18.24 0.77
C VAL A 220 8.36 18.82 1.67
N ASN A 221 9.56 18.23 1.67
CA ASN A 221 10.66 18.72 2.50
C ASN A 221 11.28 20.03 1.97
N SER A 222 11.18 20.29 0.66
CA SER A 222 11.72 21.50 0.03
C SER A 222 10.72 22.68 0.00
N LYS A 223 9.43 22.41 0.19
CA LYS A 223 8.36 23.43 0.20
C LYS A 223 7.47 23.23 1.44
N SER A 224 7.33 24.26 2.28
CA SER A 224 6.42 24.26 3.45
C SER A 224 4.92 24.27 3.11
N GLY A 225 4.52 23.75 1.95
CA GLY A 225 3.14 23.74 1.46
C GLY A 225 2.78 22.37 0.87
N ASN A 226 1.56 21.91 1.18
CA ASN A 226 0.99 20.68 0.65
C ASN A 226 0.78 20.76 -0.87
N LEU A 227 1.83 20.56 -1.67
CA LEU A 227 1.72 20.56 -3.13
C LEU A 227 0.85 19.39 -3.60
N ALA A 228 -0.23 19.65 -4.34
CA ALA A 228 -1.11 18.64 -4.95
C ALA A 228 -0.57 17.98 -6.24
N VAL A 229 0.75 17.89 -6.41
CA VAL A 229 1.35 17.24 -7.58
C VAL A 229 0.92 15.77 -7.63
N GLY A 230 0.23 15.39 -8.71
CA GLY A 230 -0.24 14.03 -8.97
C GLY A 230 -1.68 13.75 -8.56
N ALA A 231 -2.38 14.69 -7.91
CA ALA A 231 -3.77 14.54 -7.46
C ALA A 231 -4.82 14.64 -8.59
N GLY A 232 -4.40 14.72 -9.85
CA GLY A 232 -5.26 14.90 -11.01
C GLY A 232 -5.40 16.36 -11.43
N LEU A 233 -5.61 16.55 -12.75
CA LEU A 233 -5.74 17.86 -13.39
C LEU A 233 -6.75 18.78 -12.70
N GLY A 234 -7.89 18.24 -12.26
CA GLY A 234 -8.92 19.00 -11.55
C GLY A 234 -8.49 19.52 -10.18
N ALA A 235 -7.70 18.76 -9.43
CA ALA A 235 -7.18 19.17 -8.11
C ALA A 235 -6.06 20.20 -8.24
N VAL A 236 -5.24 20.11 -9.30
CA VAL A 236 -4.27 21.16 -9.63
C VAL A 236 -5.00 22.44 -10.03
N GLN A 237 -6.07 22.33 -10.83
CA GLN A 237 -6.84 23.47 -11.31
C GLN A 237 -7.67 24.17 -10.21
N SER A 238 -8.12 23.46 -9.16
CA SER A 238 -8.84 24.06 -8.03
C SER A 238 -7.91 24.73 -7.01
N GLN A 239 -6.73 24.16 -6.73
CA GLN A 239 -5.73 24.80 -5.86
C GLN A 239 -5.10 26.05 -6.47
N VAL A 240 -5.17 26.20 -7.81
CA VAL A 240 -4.85 27.44 -8.54
C VAL A 240 -5.70 28.63 -8.06
N GLU A 241 -6.84 28.43 -7.41
CA GLU A 241 -7.71 29.53 -6.98
C GLU A 241 -7.42 30.06 -5.56
N VAL A 242 -6.60 29.38 -4.76
CA VAL A 242 -6.42 29.68 -3.32
C VAL A 242 -4.93 29.86 -2.98
N GLU A 243 -4.36 31.03 -3.26
CA GLU A 243 -3.21 31.63 -2.55
C GLU A 243 -2.95 33.02 -3.14
N VAL A 244 -2.96 34.05 -2.29
CA VAL A 244 -2.75 35.47 -2.66
C VAL A 244 -1.38 35.91 -2.11
N GLU A 245 -0.67 36.69 -2.93
CA GLU A 245 0.64 37.35 -2.73
C GLU A 245 1.91 36.60 -3.19
N GLU A 246 1.99 36.29 -4.49
CA GLU A 246 3.21 36.32 -5.30
C GLU A 246 2.84 36.98 -6.66
N ASP A 247 3.81 37.54 -7.40
CA ASP A 247 3.57 38.18 -8.72
C ASP A 247 2.73 37.24 -9.60
N ALA A 248 1.50 37.64 -9.92
CA ALA A 248 0.47 36.76 -10.50
C ALA A 248 0.92 36.06 -11.79
N GLU A 249 1.87 36.65 -12.51
CA GLU A 249 2.45 36.12 -13.74
C GLU A 249 3.48 35.01 -13.48
N GLU A 250 4.31 35.12 -12.45
CA GLU A 250 5.26 34.09 -12.03
C GLU A 250 4.53 32.87 -11.46
N VAL A 251 3.50 33.11 -10.65
CA VAL A 251 2.62 32.08 -10.11
C VAL A 251 1.90 31.33 -11.24
N ALA A 252 1.35 32.05 -12.22
CA ALA A 252 0.67 31.44 -13.36
C ALA A 252 1.62 30.60 -14.23
N LYS A 253 2.87 31.03 -14.42
CA LYS A 253 3.89 30.28 -15.16
C LYS A 253 4.25 28.97 -14.44
N LYS A 254 4.55 29.05 -13.14
CA LYS A 254 4.87 27.89 -12.30
C LYS A 254 3.74 26.86 -12.28
N ARG A 255 2.49 27.32 -12.23
CA ARG A 255 1.28 26.46 -12.31
C ARG A 255 1.15 25.74 -13.65
N LYS A 256 1.43 26.41 -14.77
CA LYS A 256 1.43 25.76 -16.10
C LYS A 256 2.50 24.68 -16.21
N GLU A 257 3.69 24.93 -15.68
CA GLU A 257 4.78 23.94 -15.64
C GLU A 257 4.41 22.71 -14.80
N GLU A 258 3.74 22.90 -13.65
CA GLU A 258 3.28 21.81 -12.78
C GLU A 258 2.18 20.97 -13.45
N VAL A 259 1.20 21.61 -14.11
CA VAL A 259 0.15 20.91 -14.88
C VAL A 259 0.77 20.04 -15.98
N GLU A 260 1.73 20.58 -16.73
CA GLU A 260 2.35 19.85 -17.84
C GLU A 260 3.21 18.68 -17.34
N GLN A 261 3.93 18.88 -16.23
CA GLN A 261 4.66 17.80 -15.57
C GLN A 261 3.72 16.66 -15.13
N GLU A 262 2.54 17.00 -14.59
CA GLU A 262 1.57 15.99 -14.18
C GLU A 262 0.99 15.20 -15.36
N LYS A 263 0.67 15.86 -16.48
CA LYS A 263 0.23 15.17 -17.69
C LYS A 263 1.25 14.15 -18.16
N GLU A 264 2.53 14.54 -18.21
CA GLU A 264 3.60 13.65 -18.65
C GLU A 264 3.82 12.47 -17.69
N LEU A 265 3.68 12.67 -16.37
CA LEU A 265 3.70 11.58 -15.40
C LEU A 265 2.54 10.59 -15.61
N ARG A 266 1.32 11.11 -15.79
CA ARG A 266 0.11 10.29 -16.03
C ARG A 266 0.19 9.52 -17.35
N LYS A 267 0.64 10.18 -18.42
CA LYS A 267 0.89 9.56 -19.73
C LYS A 267 1.91 8.44 -19.64
N LYS A 268 3.03 8.65 -18.93
CA LYS A 268 4.03 7.62 -18.69
C LYS A 268 3.48 6.46 -17.86
N HIS A 269 2.67 6.75 -16.84
CA HIS A 269 2.00 5.72 -16.06
C HIS A 269 1.10 4.86 -16.94
N VAL A 270 0.25 5.47 -17.78
CA VAL A 270 -0.64 4.76 -18.72
C VAL A 270 0.18 3.94 -19.71
N GLN A 271 1.22 4.52 -20.31
CA GLN A 271 2.08 3.85 -21.27
C GLN A 271 2.62 2.52 -20.75
N VAL A 272 3.23 2.52 -19.55
CA VAL A 272 3.83 1.31 -18.99
C VAL A 272 2.76 0.39 -18.42
N ASN A 273 1.83 0.90 -17.60
CA ASN A 273 0.88 0.04 -16.90
C ASN A 273 -0.16 -0.57 -17.85
N VAL A 274 -0.67 0.17 -18.84
CA VAL A 274 -1.58 -0.38 -19.85
C VAL A 274 -0.81 -1.20 -20.87
N GLY A 275 0.30 -0.68 -21.40
CA GLY A 275 1.06 -1.32 -22.47
C GLY A 275 1.74 -2.63 -22.06
N GLU A 276 2.38 -2.67 -20.90
CA GLU A 276 3.14 -3.85 -20.44
C GLU A 276 2.36 -4.72 -19.45
N PHE A 277 1.56 -4.11 -18.56
CA PHE A 277 0.92 -4.80 -17.44
C PHE A 277 -0.62 -4.88 -17.56
N ALA A 278 -1.18 -4.52 -18.71
CA ALA A 278 -2.61 -4.55 -19.01
C ALA A 278 -3.48 -3.85 -17.93
N GLY A 279 -3.02 -2.73 -17.39
CA GLY A 279 -3.74 -1.89 -16.44
C GLY A 279 -4.01 -2.60 -15.10
N LEU A 280 -2.97 -3.14 -14.44
CA LEU A 280 -3.10 -3.92 -13.19
C LEU A 280 -4.03 -3.27 -12.15
N LEU A 281 -3.89 -1.96 -11.92
CA LEU A 281 -4.66 -1.25 -10.88
C LEU A 281 -6.17 -1.26 -11.13
N GLY A 282 -6.62 -1.31 -12.39
CA GLY A 282 -8.04 -1.42 -12.73
C GLY A 282 -8.66 -2.77 -12.37
N ARG A 283 -7.84 -3.76 -11.99
CA ARG A 283 -8.28 -5.11 -11.60
C ARG A 283 -7.87 -5.47 -10.17
N ALA A 284 -6.72 -4.99 -9.73
CA ALA A 284 -6.18 -5.27 -8.41
C ALA A 284 -6.81 -4.39 -7.32
N CYS A 285 -7.21 -3.15 -7.65
CA CYS A 285 -7.81 -2.26 -6.66
C CYS A 285 -9.13 -2.83 -6.13
N PRO A 286 -9.25 -3.10 -4.82
CA PRO A 286 -10.43 -3.74 -4.24
C PRO A 286 -11.65 -2.81 -4.15
N ALA A 287 -11.58 -1.61 -4.72
CA ALA A 287 -12.65 -0.62 -4.70
C ALA A 287 -12.85 0.10 -6.04
N GLY A 288 -12.23 -0.38 -7.14
CA GLY A 288 -12.48 0.19 -8.47
C GLY A 288 -12.09 1.67 -8.58
N VAL A 289 -11.01 2.08 -7.89
CA VAL A 289 -10.57 3.48 -7.87
C VAL A 289 -9.89 3.88 -9.18
N TYR A 290 -9.26 2.95 -9.89
CA TYR A 290 -8.49 3.25 -11.09
C TYR A 290 -9.19 2.70 -12.32
N GLU A 291 -9.42 3.55 -13.31
CA GLU A 291 -10.03 3.17 -14.58
C GLU A 291 -9.17 3.69 -15.74
N TYR A 292 -8.90 2.82 -16.71
CA TYR A 292 -8.21 3.18 -17.95
C TYR A 292 -9.25 3.30 -19.06
N VAL A 293 -9.79 4.50 -19.23
CA VAL A 293 -10.92 4.76 -20.13
C VAL A 293 -10.44 5.19 -21.52
N PRO A 294 -11.21 4.93 -22.59
CA PRO A 294 -10.93 5.51 -23.90
C PRO A 294 -10.83 7.03 -23.83
N GLU A 295 -9.88 7.59 -24.55
CA GLU A 295 -9.72 9.03 -24.68
C GLU A 295 -10.58 9.56 -25.82
N GLU A 296 -11.57 10.39 -25.50
CA GLU A 296 -12.38 11.10 -26.49
C GLU A 296 -11.69 12.44 -26.82
N GLY A 297 -11.03 12.52 -27.98
CA GLY A 297 -10.38 13.73 -28.48
C GLY A 297 -9.85 13.57 -29.91
N GLY A 298 -10.21 14.49 -30.80
CA GLY A 298 -9.70 14.51 -32.18
C GLY A 298 -8.19 14.77 -32.25
N ALA A 299 -7.55 14.36 -33.35
CA ALA A 299 -6.13 14.54 -33.58
C ALA A 299 -5.69 16.02 -33.36
N GLY A 300 -4.77 16.26 -32.41
CA GLY A 300 -4.14 17.57 -32.20
C GLY A 300 -4.32 18.22 -30.81
N VAL A 301 -5.00 17.57 -29.86
CA VAL A 301 -4.96 17.99 -28.44
C VAL A 301 -3.83 17.21 -27.75
N GLU A 302 -2.90 17.91 -27.07
CA GLU A 302 -1.90 17.24 -26.22
C GLU A 302 -2.61 16.64 -25.01
N THR A 303 -2.62 15.31 -24.93
CA THR A 303 -3.42 14.58 -23.96
C THR A 303 -2.58 13.97 -22.82
N GLU A 304 -3.21 13.82 -21.64
CA GLU A 304 -2.67 13.04 -20.51
C GLU A 304 -2.73 11.52 -20.74
N GLY A 305 -3.31 11.09 -21.87
CA GLY A 305 -3.46 9.71 -22.28
C GLY A 305 -2.31 9.17 -23.13
N TRP A 306 -2.31 7.86 -23.33
CA TRP A 306 -1.39 7.15 -24.22
C TRP A 306 -2.14 6.06 -24.98
N ASN A 307 -1.91 5.98 -26.29
CA ASN A 307 -2.52 4.99 -27.20
C ASN A 307 -4.06 4.91 -27.08
N GLY A 308 -4.72 6.07 -27.01
CA GLY A 308 -6.18 6.17 -26.93
C GLY A 308 -6.78 5.81 -25.57
N HIS A 309 -5.97 5.68 -24.52
CA HIS A 309 -6.42 5.47 -23.14
C HIS A 309 -5.95 6.60 -22.21
N LYS A 310 -6.77 6.97 -21.24
CA LYS A 310 -6.39 7.88 -20.14
C LYS A 310 -6.71 7.27 -18.77
N LEU A 311 -6.01 7.73 -17.73
CA LEU A 311 -6.25 7.28 -16.35
C LEU A 311 -7.26 8.18 -15.65
N VAL A 312 -8.35 7.58 -15.18
CA VAL A 312 -9.33 8.20 -14.27
C VAL A 312 -9.13 7.62 -12.87
N ILE A 313 -9.10 8.50 -11.86
CA ILE A 313 -8.93 8.13 -10.44
C ILE A 313 -10.21 8.53 -9.68
N ASN A 314 -11.06 7.55 -9.41
CA ASN A 314 -12.29 7.64 -8.61
C ASN A 314 -11.97 7.57 -7.11
N SER A 315 -11.24 8.57 -6.60
CA SER A 315 -10.70 8.58 -5.23
C SER A 315 -11.75 8.49 -4.12
N GLN A 316 -12.99 8.92 -4.40
CA GLN A 316 -14.13 8.82 -3.50
C GLN A 316 -14.44 7.38 -3.07
N ASN A 317 -14.13 6.40 -3.92
CA ASN A 317 -14.32 4.97 -3.64
C ASN A 317 -13.20 4.37 -2.77
N CYS A 318 -12.12 5.11 -2.49
CA CYS A 318 -10.94 4.55 -1.85
C CYS A 318 -11.27 4.00 -0.45
N ILE A 319 -10.94 2.74 -0.19
CA ILE A 319 -11.10 2.11 1.14
C ILE A 319 -9.80 2.08 1.96
N HIS A 320 -8.83 2.89 1.54
CA HIS A 320 -7.53 3.11 2.19
C HIS A 320 -6.70 1.84 2.36
N CYS A 321 -6.90 0.83 1.52
CA CYS A 321 -6.26 -0.48 1.66
C CYS A 321 -4.73 -0.45 1.48
N LYS A 322 -4.18 0.58 0.82
CA LYS A 322 -2.75 0.78 0.46
C LYS A 322 -2.16 -0.14 -0.61
N LEU A 323 -2.96 -1.00 -1.23
CA LEU A 323 -2.48 -1.94 -2.26
C LEU A 323 -1.81 -1.23 -3.45
N CYS A 324 -2.39 -0.13 -3.92
CA CYS A 324 -1.92 0.57 -5.12
C CYS A 324 -0.49 1.11 -4.98
N ASP A 325 -0.17 1.70 -3.83
CA ASP A 325 1.17 2.20 -3.49
C ASP A 325 2.20 1.06 -3.45
N ILE A 326 1.79 -0.10 -2.91
CA ILE A 326 2.68 -1.27 -2.74
C ILE A 326 2.89 -2.04 -4.05
N LYS A 327 1.83 -2.26 -4.82
CA LYS A 327 1.82 -3.30 -5.87
C LYS A 327 1.96 -2.76 -7.29
N VAL A 328 1.75 -1.46 -7.52
CA VAL A 328 1.92 -0.89 -8.87
C VAL A 328 3.36 -1.13 -9.35
N PRO A 329 3.58 -1.77 -10.53
CA PRO A 329 4.92 -2.13 -11.00
C PRO A 329 5.87 -0.94 -11.14
N THR A 330 5.33 0.22 -11.52
CA THR A 330 6.07 1.46 -11.74
C THR A 330 6.46 2.21 -10.46
N GLN A 331 5.91 1.81 -9.30
CA GLN A 331 6.11 2.47 -7.99
C GLN A 331 5.89 3.99 -8.06
N ASP A 332 4.89 4.40 -8.83
CA ASP A 332 4.56 5.79 -9.15
C ASP A 332 3.18 6.20 -8.65
N ILE A 333 2.59 5.43 -7.71
CA ILE A 333 1.40 5.84 -6.97
C ILE A 333 1.81 6.11 -5.53
N THR A 334 1.60 7.34 -5.06
CA THR A 334 1.79 7.72 -3.66
C THR A 334 0.43 7.92 -3.00
N TRP A 335 0.15 7.16 -1.95
CA TRP A 335 -1.03 7.36 -1.12
C TRP A 335 -0.72 8.41 -0.03
N THR A 336 -1.57 9.43 0.07
CA THR A 336 -1.57 10.39 1.17
C THR A 336 -2.87 10.28 1.97
N VAL A 337 -2.92 10.89 3.14
CA VAL A 337 -4.18 10.99 3.90
C VAL A 337 -5.14 11.94 3.16
N PRO A 338 -6.42 11.57 2.95
CA PRO A 338 -7.46 12.53 2.59
C PRO A 338 -7.82 13.42 3.79
N GLU A 339 -8.76 14.34 3.61
CA GLU A 339 -9.34 15.11 4.69
C GLU A 339 -9.94 14.20 5.78
N GLY A 340 -9.84 14.67 7.03
CA GLY A 340 -10.30 13.93 8.19
C GLY A 340 -11.78 13.57 8.09
N GLY A 341 -12.10 12.30 8.33
CA GLY A 341 -13.47 11.78 8.26
C GLY A 341 -13.82 11.07 6.94
N GLY A 342 -13.02 11.23 5.88
CA GLY A 342 -13.14 10.44 4.65
C GLY A 342 -12.66 8.99 4.83
N GLY A 343 -13.19 8.08 4.01
CA GLY A 343 -12.81 6.66 3.98
C GLY A 343 -13.89 5.70 4.50
N PRO A 344 -13.53 4.41 4.69
CA PRO A 344 -14.48 3.35 4.98
C PRO A 344 -15.15 3.51 6.35
N LYS A 345 -16.41 3.09 6.45
CA LYS A 345 -17.24 3.08 7.66
C LYS A 345 -17.48 1.64 8.11
N TYR A 346 -16.39 0.94 8.42
CA TYR A 346 -16.46 -0.44 8.88
C TYR A 346 -17.13 -0.51 10.25
N SER A 347 -18.34 -1.08 10.31
CA SER A 347 -18.99 -1.47 11.54
C SER A 347 -18.93 -2.99 11.68
N ILE A 348 -18.72 -3.45 12.91
CA ILE A 348 -19.00 -4.83 13.29
C ILE A 348 -20.44 -4.76 13.80
N THR A 349 -21.39 -5.20 12.97
CA THR A 349 -22.78 -5.42 13.42
C THR A 349 -22.83 -6.46 14.51
#